data_AF-A0AAV6XGU5-F1
#
_entry.id   AF-A0AAV6XGU5-F1
#
_cell.length_a   1.000
_cell.length_b   1.000
_cell.length_c   1.000
_cell.angle_alpha   90.00
_cell.angle_beta   90.00
_cell.angle_gamma   90.00
#
_symmetry.space_group_name_H-M   'P 1'
#
loop_
_entity.id
_entity.type
_entity.pdbx_description
1 polymer ?
#
loop_
_entity_poly.entity_id
_entity_poly.type
_entity_poly.pdbx_seq_one_letter_code
_entity_poly.pdbx_strand_id
1 'polypeptide(L)'
;MLVVGIGKRSFIKRTSLQIKSMNEMYFPELNEMYQRMAAKLQQHDALSQQTKNEQLEKLEFYKVMLERLIMFLRTTKKNEIMANHKEKIAGVEKQIVNLLSLNRPQKPVPSLQQRQLAQPHMHGMQQSQQQQPHIA
;
A
#
# COMPACT_ATOMS: atom_id res chain seq x y z
N MET A 1 -15.34 -5.70 -49.83
CA MET A 1 -14.44 -5.21 -48.76
C MET A 1 -15.24 -5.09 -47.44
N LEU A 2 -15.50 -6.19 -46.70
CA LEU A 2 -16.42 -6.19 -45.54
C LEU A 2 -15.97 -7.05 -44.33
N VAL A 3 -14.77 -7.65 -44.36
CA VAL A 3 -14.35 -8.63 -43.34
C VAL A 3 -13.56 -8.01 -42.18
N VAL A 4 -12.94 -6.84 -42.36
CA VAL A 4 -12.07 -6.19 -41.35
C VAL A 4 -12.86 -5.66 -40.13
N GLY A 5 -14.17 -5.38 -40.29
CA GLY A 5 -14.98 -4.74 -39.25
C GLY A 5 -15.55 -5.67 -38.17
N ILE A 6 -15.60 -6.98 -38.41
CA ILE A 6 -16.19 -7.96 -37.48
C ILE A 6 -15.20 -8.28 -36.35
N GLY A 7 -13.92 -8.51 -36.70
CA GLY A 7 -12.86 -8.76 -35.72
C GLY A 7 -12.64 -7.60 -34.74
N LYS A 8 -12.65 -6.36 -35.24
CA LYS A 8 -12.50 -5.16 -34.40
C LYS A 8 -13.64 -5.02 -33.39
N ARG A 9 -14.89 -5.23 -33.81
CA ARG A 9 -16.07 -5.16 -32.91
C ARG A 9 -16.05 -6.24 -31.82
N SER A 10 -15.66 -7.46 -32.17
CA SER A 10 -15.54 -8.57 -31.21
C SER A 10 -14.43 -8.30 -30.18
N PHE A 11 -13.26 -7.81 -30.64
CA PHE A 11 -12.15 -7.42 -29.77
C PHE A 11 -12.56 -6.32 -28.78
N ILE A 12 -13.15 -5.22 -29.26
CA ILE A 12 -13.59 -4.11 -28.40
C ILE A 12 -14.58 -4.59 -27.33
N LYS A 13 -15.54 -5.46 -27.70
CA LYS A 13 -16.49 -6.03 -26.74
C LYS A 13 -15.78 -6.85 -25.66
N ARG A 14 -14.88 -7.76 -26.03
CA ARG A 14 -14.13 -8.58 -25.07
C ARG A 14 -13.30 -7.73 -24.11
N THR A 15 -12.58 -6.76 -24.65
CA THR A 15 -11.70 -5.89 -23.88
C THR A 15 -12.50 -4.99 -22.92
N SER A 16 -13.65 -4.47 -23.36
CA SER A 16 -14.56 -3.71 -22.51
C SER A 16 -15.11 -4.54 -21.35
N LEU A 17 -15.47 -5.80 -21.57
CA LEU A 17 -15.92 -6.71 -20.52
C LEU A 17 -14.82 -7.00 -19.49
N GLN A 18 -13.56 -7.14 -19.94
CA GLN A 18 -12.44 -7.36 -19.04
C GLN A 18 -12.19 -6.15 -18.13
N ILE A 19 -12.18 -4.92 -18.68
CA ILE A 19 -12.05 -3.69 -17.89
C ILE A 19 -13.19 -3.57 -16.88
N LYS A 20 -14.42 -3.88 -17.30
CA LYS A 20 -15.60 -3.87 -16.41
C LYS A 20 -15.44 -4.84 -15.24
N SER A 21 -15.01 -6.07 -15.51
CA SER A 21 -14.76 -7.09 -14.47
C SER A 21 -13.68 -6.61 -13.48
N MET A 22 -12.56 -6.08 -13.98
CA MET A 22 -11.50 -5.52 -13.13
C MET A 22 -11.99 -4.33 -12.30
N ASN A 23 -12.83 -3.47 -12.88
CA ASN A 23 -13.43 -2.37 -12.14
C ASN A 23 -14.31 -2.91 -11.00
N GLU A 24 -15.20 -3.86 -11.25
CA GLU A 24 -16.05 -4.45 -10.21
C GLU A 24 -15.24 -5.14 -9.10
N MET A 25 -14.14 -5.82 -9.45
CA MET A 25 -13.31 -6.56 -8.50
C MET A 25 -12.39 -5.67 -7.66
N TYR A 26 -11.72 -4.70 -8.28
CA TYR A 26 -10.62 -3.97 -7.64
C TYR A 26 -10.99 -2.54 -7.22
N PHE A 27 -12.01 -1.94 -7.85
CA PHE A 27 -12.35 -0.54 -7.57
C PHE A 27 -12.66 -0.24 -6.10
N PRO A 28 -13.43 -1.07 -5.35
CA PRO A 28 -13.74 -0.76 -3.95
C PRO A 28 -12.48 -0.62 -3.09
N GLU A 29 -11.55 -1.56 -3.21
CA GLU A 29 -10.32 -1.59 -2.41
C GLU A 29 -9.33 -0.50 -2.85
N LEU A 30 -9.19 -0.27 -4.17
CA LEU A 30 -8.40 0.85 -4.71
C LEU A 30 -8.93 2.21 -4.23
N ASN A 31 -10.25 2.39 -4.21
CA ASN A 31 -10.89 3.62 -3.77
C ASN A 31 -10.74 3.82 -2.26
N GLU A 32 -10.84 2.76 -1.45
CA GLU A 32 -10.57 2.85 -0.01
C GLU A 32 -9.13 3.29 0.27
N MET A 33 -8.15 2.68 -0.40
CA MET A 33 -6.74 3.09 -0.28
C MET A 33 -6.55 4.56 -0.68
N TYR A 34 -7.19 4.99 -1.78
CA TYR A 34 -7.14 6.39 -2.21
C TYR A 34 -7.65 7.34 -1.13
N GLN A 35 -8.83 7.07 -0.57
CA GLN A 35 -9.42 7.89 0.49
C GLN A 35 -8.54 7.93 1.74
N ARG A 36 -7.98 6.78 2.13
CA ARG A 36 -7.05 6.68 3.27
C ARG A 36 -5.79 7.52 3.06
N MET A 37 -5.23 7.53 1.85
CA MET A 37 -4.07 8.36 1.52
C MET A 37 -4.41 9.84 1.48
N ALA A 38 -5.56 10.21 0.91
CA ALA A 38 -6.05 11.59 0.91
C ALA A 38 -6.22 12.13 2.33
N ALA A 39 -6.79 11.34 3.24
CA ALA A 39 -6.91 11.71 4.66
C ALA A 39 -5.54 11.89 5.34
N LYS A 40 -4.57 10.99 5.08
CA LYS A 40 -3.21 11.11 5.61
C LYS A 40 -2.49 12.37 5.12
N LEU A 41 -2.67 12.74 3.85
CA LEU A 41 -2.12 13.97 3.29
C LEU A 41 -2.72 15.20 3.98
N GLN A 42 -4.05 15.25 4.12
CA GLN A 42 -4.73 16.34 4.83
C GLN A 42 -4.30 16.48 6.29
N GLN A 43 -4.05 15.37 6.98
CA GLN A 43 -3.55 15.40 8.36
C GLN A 43 -2.09 15.89 8.45
N HIS A 44 -1.29 15.72 7.41
CA HIS A 44 0.10 16.17 7.38
C HIS A 44 0.20 17.70 7.28
N ASP A 45 -0.67 18.32 6.49
CA ASP A 45 -0.78 19.80 6.39
C ASP A 45 -1.11 20.46 7.74
N ALA A 46 -1.77 19.72 8.64
CA ALA A 46 -2.15 20.21 9.96
C ALA A 46 -1.08 20.04 11.06
N LEU A 47 -0.07 19.15 10.89
CA LEU A 47 0.74 18.65 12.02
C LEU A 47 2.25 18.94 11.98
N SER A 48 2.92 19.20 10.85
CA SER A 48 4.34 19.56 10.91
C SER A 48 4.98 20.12 9.64
N GLN A 49 5.73 21.22 9.77
CA GLN A 49 6.52 21.90 8.72
C GLN A 49 7.95 21.37 8.56
N GLN A 50 8.42 20.37 9.32
CA GLN A 50 9.88 20.18 9.47
C GLN A 50 10.41 18.76 9.18
N THR A 51 9.57 17.74 8.96
CA THR A 51 10.09 16.39 8.71
C THR A 51 9.35 15.71 7.56
N LYS A 52 10.05 15.62 6.42
CA LYS A 52 9.85 14.69 5.28
C LYS A 52 9.09 15.22 4.07
N ASN A 53 9.81 16.01 3.26
CA ASN A 53 9.46 16.21 1.86
C ASN A 53 9.41 14.85 1.10
N GLU A 54 10.40 13.98 1.27
CA GLU A 54 10.48 12.69 0.54
C GLU A 54 9.30 11.72 0.82
N GLN A 55 8.84 11.62 2.07
CA GLN A 55 7.69 10.76 2.38
C GLN A 55 6.38 11.34 1.87
N LEU A 56 6.28 12.68 1.84
CA LEU A 56 5.14 13.39 1.27
C LEU A 56 5.08 13.18 -0.25
N GLU A 57 6.20 13.40 -0.95
CA GLU A 57 6.33 13.14 -2.38
C GLU A 57 6.00 11.68 -2.71
N LYS A 58 6.45 10.74 -1.89
CA LYS A 58 6.09 9.32 -2.04
C LYS A 58 4.58 9.10 -1.89
N LEU A 59 3.94 9.68 -0.88
CA LEU A 59 2.50 9.58 -0.67
C LEU A 59 1.70 10.21 -1.83
N GLU A 60 2.13 11.36 -2.33
CA GLU A 60 1.53 12.01 -3.51
C GLU A 60 1.68 11.15 -4.76
N PHE A 61 2.87 10.57 -4.98
CA PHE A 61 3.09 9.66 -6.09
C PHE A 61 2.17 8.44 -6.02
N TYR A 62 2.03 7.81 -4.85
CA TYR A 62 1.10 6.70 -4.66
C TYR A 62 -0.36 7.12 -4.91
N LYS A 63 -0.77 8.31 -4.45
CA LYS A 63 -2.11 8.85 -4.70
C LYS A 63 -2.36 9.04 -6.20
N VAL A 64 -1.43 9.65 -6.93
CA VAL A 64 -1.54 9.85 -8.38
C VAL A 64 -1.56 8.51 -9.13
N MET A 65 -0.78 7.51 -8.69
CA MET A 65 -0.85 6.17 -9.28
C MET A 65 -2.22 5.52 -9.07
N LEU A 66 -2.80 5.62 -7.87
CA LEU A 66 -4.16 5.15 -7.58
C LEU A 66 -5.21 5.86 -8.46
N GLU A 67 -5.12 7.18 -8.60
CA GLU A 67 -6.01 7.95 -9.47
C GLU A 67 -5.94 7.48 -10.92
N ARG A 68 -4.74 7.24 -11.45
CA ARG A 68 -4.55 6.74 -12.83
C ARG A 68 -5.17 5.35 -13.02
N LEU A 69 -4.99 4.44 -12.05
CA LEU A 69 -5.57 3.10 -12.11
C LEU A 69 -7.10 3.14 -12.03
N ILE A 70 -7.65 3.92 -11.10
CA ILE A 70 -9.09 4.12 -10.96
C ILE A 70 -9.69 4.75 -12.22
N MET A 71 -9.05 5.76 -12.79
CA MET A 71 -9.48 6.40 -14.03
C MET A 71 -9.49 5.38 -15.17
N PHE A 72 -8.44 4.57 -15.31
CA PHE A 72 -8.36 3.51 -16.32
C PHE A 72 -9.52 2.51 -16.20
N LEU A 73 -9.83 2.06 -14.98
CA LEU A 73 -10.93 1.12 -14.73
C LEU A 73 -12.31 1.73 -15.03
N ARG A 74 -12.47 3.03 -14.81
CA ARG A 74 -13.70 3.78 -15.14
C ARG A 74 -13.85 4.05 -16.64
N THR A 75 -12.75 4.06 -17.40
CA THR A 75 -12.76 4.27 -18.84
C THR A 75 -13.29 3.03 -19.56
N THR A 76 -14.61 2.98 -19.75
CA THR A 76 -15.30 1.91 -20.48
C THR A 76 -15.65 2.28 -21.93
N LYS A 77 -15.21 3.47 -22.39
CA LYS A 77 -15.57 4.00 -23.71
C LYS A 77 -14.99 3.14 -24.83
N LYS A 78 -15.87 2.57 -25.64
CA LYS A 78 -15.55 1.71 -26.80
C LYS A 78 -14.60 2.36 -27.81
N ASN A 79 -14.57 3.69 -27.90
CA ASN A 79 -13.80 4.43 -28.90
C ASN A 79 -12.31 4.58 -28.52
N GLU A 80 -11.95 4.36 -27.26
CA GLU A 80 -10.57 4.50 -26.77
C GLU A 80 -9.82 3.16 -26.75
N ILE A 81 -10.55 2.03 -26.85
CA ILE A 81 -10.00 0.67 -26.82
C ILE A 81 -9.29 0.34 -28.15
N MET A 82 -8.01 0.70 -28.23
CA MET A 82 -7.11 0.36 -29.34
C MET A 82 -6.40 -1.00 -29.11
N ALA A 83 -5.83 -1.61 -30.16
CA ALA A 83 -5.20 -2.93 -30.10
C ALA A 83 -4.08 -3.07 -29.03
N ASN A 84 -3.39 -1.97 -28.74
CA ASN A 84 -2.40 -1.83 -27.67
C ASN A 84 -2.98 -1.93 -26.24
N HIS A 85 -4.31 -1.96 -26.07
CA HIS A 85 -4.94 -2.03 -24.75
C HIS A 85 -4.84 -3.41 -24.11
N LYS A 86 -4.73 -4.50 -24.89
CA LYS A 86 -4.68 -5.86 -24.32
C LYS A 86 -3.44 -6.05 -23.43
N GLU A 87 -2.28 -5.62 -23.90
CA GLU A 87 -1.03 -5.65 -23.13
C GLU A 87 -1.06 -4.66 -21.96
N LYS A 88 -1.64 -3.48 -22.17
CA LYS A 88 -1.86 -2.50 -21.09
C LYS A 88 -2.75 -3.07 -19.98
N ILE A 89 -3.82 -3.80 -20.31
CA ILE A 89 -4.74 -4.37 -19.32
C ILE A 89 -4.03 -5.41 -18.45
N ALA A 90 -3.31 -6.36 -19.04
CA ALA A 90 -2.55 -7.35 -18.28
C ALA A 90 -1.50 -6.69 -17.38
N GLY A 91 -0.82 -5.65 -17.88
CA GLY A 91 0.14 -4.86 -17.09
C GLY A 91 -0.52 -4.06 -15.95
N VAL A 92 -1.71 -3.50 -16.19
CA VAL A 92 -2.50 -2.78 -15.17
C VAL A 92 -2.99 -3.75 -14.09
N GLU A 93 -3.51 -4.91 -14.48
CA GLU A 93 -3.97 -5.95 -13.55
C GLU A 93 -2.84 -6.41 -12.63
N LYS A 94 -1.67 -6.70 -13.20
CA LYS A 94 -0.47 -7.06 -12.42
C LYS A 94 -0.07 -5.96 -11.43
N GLN A 95 -0.12 -4.69 -11.86
CA GLN A 95 0.19 -3.56 -10.97
C GLN A 95 -0.83 -3.43 -9.83
N ILE A 96 -2.12 -3.62 -10.11
CA ILE A 96 -3.18 -3.61 -9.10
C ILE A 96 -2.95 -4.72 -8.08
N VAL A 97 -2.75 -5.97 -8.53
CA VAL A 97 -2.53 -7.12 -7.63
C VAL A 97 -1.29 -6.90 -6.75
N ASN A 98 -0.20 -6.39 -7.31
CA ASN A 98 1.00 -6.07 -6.54
C ASN A 98 0.76 -4.95 -5.51
N LEU A 99 -0.05 -3.94 -5.85
CA LEU A 99 -0.37 -2.84 -4.93
C LEU A 99 -1.24 -3.31 -3.76
N LEU A 100 -2.22 -4.17 -4.05
CA LEU A 100 -3.10 -4.77 -3.05
C LEU A 100 -2.34 -5.72 -2.12
N SER A 101 -1.38 -6.49 -2.66
CA SER A 101 -0.56 -7.38 -1.82
C SER A 101 0.36 -6.61 -0.87
N LEU A 102 0.87 -5.45 -1.27
CA LEU A 102 1.66 -4.55 -0.43
C LEU A 102 0.84 -3.85 0.66
N ASN A 103 -0.46 -3.63 0.42
CA ASN A 103 -1.37 -3.00 1.39
C ASN A 103 -2.07 -4.00 2.32
N ARG A 104 -1.92 -5.31 2.09
CA ARG A 104 -2.44 -6.33 3.00
C ARG A 104 -1.82 -6.08 4.38
N PRO A 105 -2.63 -5.95 5.45
CA PRO A 105 -2.11 -5.84 6.80
C PRO A 105 -1.20 -7.05 7.04
N GLN A 106 0.10 -6.84 7.07
CA GLN A 106 1.00 -7.88 7.53
C GLN A 106 0.54 -8.17 8.95
N LYS A 107 0.04 -9.38 9.20
CA LYS A 107 -0.14 -9.84 10.57
C LYS A 107 1.18 -9.55 11.26
N PRO A 108 1.21 -8.82 12.40
CA PRO A 108 2.44 -8.74 13.18
C PRO A 108 2.86 -10.19 13.39
N VAL A 109 3.99 -10.58 12.79
CA VAL A 109 4.59 -11.88 13.08
C VAL A 109 4.70 -11.88 14.60
N PRO A 110 4.07 -12.84 15.31
CA PRO A 110 4.27 -12.93 16.74
C PRO A 110 5.76 -13.11 16.92
N SER A 111 6.44 -12.07 17.39
CA SER A 111 7.85 -12.11 17.73
C SER A 111 7.97 -13.07 18.91
N LEU A 112 8.08 -14.37 18.62
CA LEU A 112 8.23 -15.46 19.59
C LEU A 112 9.57 -15.41 20.35
N GLN A 113 10.31 -14.31 20.32
CA GLN A 113 11.64 -14.20 20.93
C GLN A 113 11.85 -13.03 21.89
N GLN A 114 10.84 -12.22 22.21
CA GLN A 114 10.95 -11.30 23.36
C GLN A 114 10.47 -11.98 24.66
N ARG A 115 11.00 -13.16 24.97
CA ARG A 115 10.90 -13.77 26.31
C ARG A 115 12.26 -13.96 26.98
N GLN A 116 13.33 -13.36 26.46
CA GLN A 116 14.65 -13.42 27.08
C GLN A 116 15.19 -12.02 27.35
N LEU A 117 14.46 -11.25 28.16
CA LEU A 117 14.99 -10.04 28.79
C LEU A 117 14.28 -9.81 30.12
N ALA A 118 14.52 -10.73 31.04
CA ALA A 118 14.33 -10.52 32.47
C ALA A 118 15.31 -11.44 33.22
N GLN A 119 16.61 -11.24 32.98
CA GLN A 119 17.55 -11.52 34.07
C GLN A 119 17.60 -10.23 34.91
N PRO A 120 17.20 -10.27 36.19
CA PRO A 120 17.45 -9.17 37.09
C PRO A 120 18.96 -9.12 37.33
N HIS A 121 19.61 -8.04 36.89
CA HIS A 121 20.94 -7.67 37.34
C HIS A 121 20.92 -7.50 38.87
N MET A 122 21.30 -8.55 39.60
CA MET A 122 21.60 -8.46 41.02
C MET A 122 23.02 -7.88 41.18
N HIS A 123 23.16 -6.57 40.96
CA HIS A 123 24.33 -5.83 41.43
C HIS A 123 24.14 -5.52 42.92
N GLY A 124 24.44 -6.50 43.77
CA GLY A 124 24.71 -6.28 45.19
C GLY A 124 26.19 -5.97 45.35
N MET A 125 26.52 -4.69 45.56
CA MET A 125 27.83 -4.21 45.99
C MET A 125 28.35 -5.07 47.16
N GLN A 126 29.52 -5.71 47.03
CA GLN A 126 30.80 -5.16 47.51
C GLN A 126 30.68 -4.42 48.85
N GLN A 127 31.05 -5.07 49.96
CA GLN A 127 32.38 -4.92 50.59
C GLN A 127 32.34 -5.32 52.08
N SER A 128 33.22 -6.26 52.40
CA SER A 128 33.65 -6.63 53.75
C SER A 128 34.56 -5.55 54.35
N GLN A 129 34.45 -5.32 55.67
CA GLN A 129 35.40 -4.72 56.65
C GLN A 129 34.64 -3.70 57.52
N GLN A 130 34.85 -3.50 58.82
CA GLN A 130 35.57 -4.16 59.92
C GLN A 130 35.14 -3.36 61.18
N GLN A 131 35.04 -4.03 62.34
CA GLN A 131 35.37 -3.54 63.70
C GLN A 131 34.48 -2.46 64.39
N GLN A 132 33.92 -2.86 65.56
CA GLN A 132 33.60 -2.03 66.76
C GLN A 132 34.86 -1.29 67.29
N PRO A 133 34.83 -0.35 68.28
CA PRO A 133 33.84 0.03 69.33
C PRO A 133 33.41 1.53 69.19
N HIS A 134 32.62 2.25 70.02
CA HIS A 134 32.87 2.74 71.40
C HIS A 134 31.60 3.37 72.06
N ILE A 135 31.43 3.08 73.36
CA ILE A 135 31.08 3.93 74.51
C ILE A 135 29.77 4.76 74.49
N ALA A 136 28.86 4.41 75.42
CA ALA A 136 28.31 5.29 76.46
C ALA A 136 27.98 4.46 77.71
#